data_AF-Q67TF6-F1
#
_entry.id   AF-Q67TF6-F1
#
_cell.length_a   1.000
_cell.length_b   1.000
_cell.length_c   1.000
_cell.angle_alpha   90.00
_cell.angle_beta   90.00
_cell.angle_gamma   90.00
#
_symmetry.space_group_name_H-M   'P 1'
#
loop_
_entity.id
_entity.type
_entity.pdbx_description
1 polymer ?
#
loop_
_entity_poly.entity_id
_entity_poly.type
_entity_poly.pdbx_seq_one_letter_code
_entity_poly.pdbx_strand_id
1 'polypeptide(L)'
;MPLQTTIERLREMRLRGMADALVRQQQQPELQSLSFEERLELLVDQEWLDRQNRRLARLLKEVKFRVAACMEDVDYQHPRGLDRTVMRSLAAC
;
A
#
# COMPACT_ATOMS: atom_id res chain seq x y z
N MET A 1 7.44 27.10 14.53
CA MET A 1 7.64 26.53 13.18
C MET A 1 6.28 26.40 12.52
N PRO A 2 6.05 27.02 11.35
CA PRO A 2 4.78 26.88 10.63
C PRO A 2 4.64 25.46 10.04
N LEU A 3 3.43 24.90 10.00
CA LEU A 3 3.21 23.51 9.56
C LEU A 3 3.73 23.25 8.13
N GLN A 4 3.65 24.26 7.26
CA GLN A 4 4.22 24.20 5.91
C GLN A 4 5.69 23.76 5.91
N THR A 5 6.50 24.34 6.80
CA THR A 5 7.92 23.99 6.93
C THR A 5 8.13 22.57 7.45
N THR A 6 7.21 22.06 8.28
CA THR A 6 7.23 20.66 8.72
C THR A 6 6.96 19.72 7.54
N ILE A 7 5.95 20.02 6.71
CA ILE A 7 5.61 19.23 5.52
C ILE A 7 6.78 19.19 4.52
N GLU A 8 7.41 20.33 4.27
CA GLU A 8 8.60 20.41 3.41
C GLU A 8 9.74 19.55 3.94
N ARG A 9 10.06 19.65 5.24
CA ARG A 9 11.09 18.81 5.88
C ARG A 9 10.78 17.32 5.81
N LEU A 10 9.51 16.92 6.01
CA LEU A 10 9.09 15.53 5.85
C LEU A 10 9.38 15.03 4.43
N ARG A 11 9.10 15.86 3.41
CA ARG A 11 9.41 15.53 2.01
C ARG A 11 10.91 15.42 1.74
N GLU A 12 11.72 16.32 2.30
CA GLU A 12 13.19 16.27 2.21
C GLU A 12 13.77 15.00 2.86
N MET A 13 13.22 14.59 4.01
CA MET A 13 13.56 13.34 4.69
C MET A 13 13.00 12.09 3.99
N ARG A 14 12.34 12.25 2.84
CA ARG A 14 11.69 11.17 2.07
C ARG A 14 10.54 10.48 2.82
N LEU A 15 9.92 11.16 3.78
CA LEU A 15 8.72 10.75 4.52
C LEU A 15 7.46 11.28 3.82
N ARG A 16 7.27 10.87 2.56
CA ARG A 16 6.22 11.43 1.69
C ARG A 16 4.81 11.04 2.12
N GLY A 17 4.60 9.78 2.50
CA GLY A 17 3.31 9.30 3.01
C GLY A 17 2.93 10.01 4.31
N MET A 18 3.91 10.25 5.20
CA MET A 18 3.70 11.04 6.41
C MET A 18 3.32 12.50 6.10
N ALA A 19 4.00 13.13 5.13
CA ALA A 19 3.73 14.50 4.72
C ALA A 19 2.31 14.66 4.15
N ASP A 20 1.90 13.72 3.30
CA ASP A 20 0.58 13.73 2.69
C ASP A 20 -0.53 13.42 3.72
N ALA A 21 -0.26 12.50 4.65
CA ALA A 21 -1.17 12.22 5.77
C ALA A 21 -1.35 13.44 6.68
N LEU A 22 -0.29 14.21 6.95
CA LEU A 22 -0.35 15.42 7.75
C LEU A 22 -1.21 16.51 7.09
N VAL A 23 -1.13 16.65 5.75
CA VAL A 23 -2.02 17.54 4.99
C VAL A 23 -3.48 17.08 5.06
N ARG A 24 -3.73 15.77 4.97
CA ARG A 24 -5.09 15.21 5.10
C ARG A 24 -5.68 15.42 6.50
N GLN A 25 -4.89 15.20 7.56
CA GLN A 25 -5.34 15.42 8.93
C GLN A 25 -5.78 16.87 9.18
N GLN A 26 -5.14 17.86 8.54
CA GLN A 26 -5.61 19.25 8.62
C GLN A 26 -7.00 19.47 8.03
N GLN A 27 -7.33 18.72 6.97
CA GLN A 27 -8.60 18.85 6.25
C GLN A 27 -9.72 18.02 6.87
N GLN A 28 -9.43 17.24 7.91
CA GLN A 28 -10.37 16.32 8.56
C GLN A 28 -10.57 16.69 10.04
N PRO A 29 -11.62 17.48 10.37
CA PRO A 29 -11.91 17.90 11.74
C PRO A 29 -12.11 16.73 12.71
N GLU A 30 -12.61 15.60 12.23
CA GLU A 30 -12.83 14.38 13.02
C GLU A 30 -11.53 13.80 13.59
N LEU A 31 -10.40 13.98 12.90
CA LEU A 31 -9.10 13.53 13.41
C LEU A 31 -8.56 14.44 14.52
N GLN A 32 -9.15 15.63 14.70
CA GLN A 32 -8.75 16.53 15.78
C GLN A 32 -9.25 16.08 17.16
N SER A 33 -10.32 15.27 17.22
CA SER A 33 -10.80 14.68 18.47
C SER A 33 -9.93 13.53 18.97
N LEU A 34 -9.05 13.00 18.13
CA LEU A 34 -8.05 11.99 18.52
C LEU A 34 -6.94 12.62 19.36
N SER A 35 -6.34 11.80 20.21
CA SER A 35 -5.13 12.15 20.94
C SER A 35 -3.96 12.43 19.99
N PHE A 36 -2.90 13.02 20.54
CA PHE A 36 -1.69 13.24 19.75
C PHE A 36 -1.08 11.92 19.29
N GLU A 37 -1.04 10.93 20.19
CA GLU A 37 -0.49 9.59 19.96
C GLU A 37 -1.25 8.89 18.84
N GLU A 38 -2.58 8.90 18.86
CA GLU A 38 -3.43 8.31 17.82
C GLU A 38 -3.20 8.98 16.46
N ARG A 39 -3.12 10.31 16.43
CA ARG A 39 -2.79 11.02 15.19
C ARG A 39 -1.40 10.67 14.69
N LEU A 40 -0.43 10.53 15.57
CA LEU A 40 0.94 10.19 15.23
C LEU A 40 1.04 8.76 14.67
N GLU A 41 0.34 7.80 15.27
CA GLU A 41 0.23 6.43 14.76
C GLU A 41 -0.29 6.42 13.32
N LEU A 42 -1.39 7.14 13.06
CA LEU A 42 -1.94 7.26 11.69
C LEU A 42 -0.94 7.85 10.69
N LEU A 43 -0.14 8.85 11.10
CA LEU A 43 0.89 9.43 10.23
C LEU A 43 2.00 8.41 9.91
N VAL A 44 2.45 7.65 10.91
CA VAL A 44 3.48 6.62 10.76
C VAL A 44 2.98 5.46 9.90
N ASP A 45 1.75 5.00 10.11
CA ASP A 45 1.12 3.93 9.34
C ASP A 45 1.01 4.29 7.87
N GLN A 46 0.60 5.52 7.55
CA GLN A 46 0.55 5.99 6.16
C GLN A 46 1.93 5.99 5.49
N GLU A 47 2.98 6.40 6.20
CA GLU A 47 4.35 6.31 5.68
C GLU A 47 4.80 4.87 5.47
N TRP A 48 4.50 3.98 6.42
CA TRP A 48 4.83 2.58 6.33
C TRP A 48 4.17 1.91 5.13
N LEU A 49 2.85 2.08 4.97
CA LEU A 49 2.08 1.55 3.86
C LEU A 49 2.58 2.09 2.52
N ASP A 50 2.85 3.39 2.44
CA ASP A 50 3.39 4.00 1.21
C ASP A 50 4.75 3.40 0.81
N ARG A 51 5.61 3.09 1.79
CA ARG A 51 6.89 2.40 1.53
C ARG A 51 6.69 0.97 1.04
N GLN A 52 5.79 0.21 1.65
CA GLN A 52 5.49 -1.15 1.21
C GLN A 52 4.90 -1.17 -0.20
N ASN A 53 3.98 -0.26 -0.50
CA ASN A 53 3.37 -0.12 -1.82
C ASN A 53 4.41 0.26 -2.88
N ARG A 54 5.31 1.23 -2.59
CA ARG A 54 6.40 1.58 -3.51
C ARG A 54 7.36 0.43 -3.74
N ARG A 55 7.69 -0.34 -2.69
CA ARG A 55 8.53 -1.54 -2.81
C ARG A 55 7.86 -2.59 -3.70
N LEU A 56 6.59 -2.89 -3.45
CA LEU A 56 5.81 -3.83 -4.22
C LEU A 56 5.72 -3.41 -5.70
N ALA A 57 5.35 -2.16 -5.97
CA ALA A 57 5.27 -1.62 -7.33
C ALA A 57 6.61 -1.72 -8.06
N ARG A 58 7.74 -1.45 -7.38
CA ARG A 58 9.08 -1.63 -7.95
C ARG A 58 9.35 -3.09 -8.30
N LEU A 59 9.09 -4.01 -7.37
CA LEU A 59 9.29 -5.45 -7.62
C LEU A 59 8.43 -5.94 -8.78
N LEU A 60 7.15 -5.57 -8.83
CA LEU A 60 6.26 -5.91 -9.94
C LEU A 60 6.78 -5.39 -11.29
N LYS A 61 7.32 -4.16 -11.31
CA LYS A 61 7.92 -3.57 -12.51
C LYS A 61 9.21 -4.29 -12.93
N GLU A 62 10.04 -4.72 -11.98
CA GLU A 62 11.30 -5.40 -12.24
C GLU A 62 11.11 -6.82 -12.77
N VAL A 63 10.10 -7.55 -12.29
CA VAL A 63 9.87 -8.95 -12.67
C VAL A 63 9.45 -9.10 -14.14
N LYS A 64 8.99 -8.02 -14.80
CA LYS A 64 8.63 -7.99 -16.24
C LYS A 64 7.90 -9.27 -16.67
N PHE A 65 6.86 -9.66 -15.92
CA PHE A 65 6.13 -10.88 -16.18
C PHE A 65 5.75 -10.95 -17.67
N ARG A 66 6.15 -12.04 -18.35
CA ARG A 66 5.81 -12.25 -19.78
C ARG A 66 4.29 -12.32 -20.00
N VAL A 67 3.56 -12.73 -18.97
CA VAL A 67 2.10 -12.81 -18.93
C VAL A 67 1.66 -12.26 -17.58
N ALA A 68 0.72 -11.32 -17.58
CA ALA A 68 -0.01 -10.93 -16.36
C ALA A 68 -0.97 -12.06 -16.02
N ALA A 69 -0.49 -13.07 -15.29
CA ALA A 69 -1.28 -14.25 -14.94
C ALA A 69 -2.07 -14.00 -13.66
N CYS A 70 -3.38 -14.20 -13.73
CA CYS A 70 -4.29 -14.16 -12.59
C CYS A 70 -4.90 -15.56 -12.38
N MET A 71 -5.29 -15.90 -11.14
CA MET A 71 -5.89 -17.21 -10.83
C MET A 71 -7.23 -17.40 -11.55
N GLU A 72 -7.90 -16.29 -11.85
CA GLU A 72 -9.13 -16.19 -12.62
C GLU A 72 -8.94 -16.64 -14.07
N ASP A 73 -7.74 -16.52 -14.64
CA ASP A 73 -7.43 -16.84 -16.04
C ASP A 73 -7.08 -18.32 -16.27
N VAL A 74 -7.13 -19.15 -15.23
CA VAL A 74 -6.78 -20.58 -15.35
C VAL A 74 -7.85 -21.31 -16.18
N ASP A 75 -7.45 -21.86 -17.32
CA ASP A 75 -8.30 -22.73 -18.14
C ASP A 75 -8.36 -24.16 -17.56
N TYR A 76 -9.47 -24.46 -16.89
CA TYR A 76 -9.76 -25.79 -16.33
C TYR A 76 -10.36 -26.77 -17.33
N GLN A 77 -10.71 -26.33 -18.55
CA GLN A 77 -11.20 -27.20 -19.63
C GLN A 77 -10.04 -27.82 -20.42
N HIS A 78 -8.81 -27.32 -20.22
CA HIS A 78 -7.63 -27.86 -20.84
C HIS A 78 -7.42 -29.34 -20.48
N PRO A 79 -7.07 -30.22 -21.44
CA PRO A 79 -6.99 -31.68 -21.23
C PRO A 79 -5.95 -32.16 -20.22
N ARG A 80 -5.16 -31.26 -19.62
CA ARG A 80 -4.24 -31.56 -18.51
C ARG A 80 -4.94 -31.89 -17.19
N GLY A 81 -6.27 -31.73 -17.10
CA GLY A 81 -7.06 -32.20 -15.95
C GLY A 81 -6.76 -31.44 -14.67
N LEU A 82 -6.65 -30.11 -14.75
CA LEU A 82 -6.44 -29.27 -13.57
C LEU A 82 -7.69 -29.27 -12.69
N ASP A 83 -7.56 -29.65 -11.41
CA ASP A 83 -8.67 -29.63 -10.46
C ASP A 83 -8.85 -28.22 -9.86
N ARG A 84 -10.05 -27.65 -10.04
CA ARG A 84 -10.45 -26.34 -9.49
C ARG A 84 -10.34 -26.27 -7.98
N THR A 85 -10.65 -27.36 -7.28
CA THR A 85 -10.64 -27.40 -5.81
C THR A 85 -9.23 -27.35 -5.26
N VAL A 86 -8.32 -28.11 -5.86
CA VAL A 86 -6.88 -28.11 -5.53
C VAL A 86 -6.24 -26.77 -5.86
N MET A 87 -6.53 -26.18 -7.02
CA MET A 87 -5.97 -24.87 -7.37
C MET A 87 -6.42 -23.76 -6.41
N ARG A 88 -7.67 -23.80 -5.94
CA ARG A 88 -8.17 -22.84 -4.94
C ARG A 88 -7.52 -23.02 -3.57
N SER A 89 -7.30 -24.24 -3.12
CA SER A 89 -6.64 -24.47 -1.82
C SER A 89 -5.19 -23.98 -1.83
N LEU A 90 -4.48 -24.21 -2.93
CA LEU A 90 -3.11 -23.74 -3.11
C LEU A 90 -2.99 -22.21 -3.20
N ALA A 91 -3.98 -21.53 -3.79
CA ALA A 91 -3.97 -20.07 -3.91
C ALA A 91 -4.34 -19.34 -2.60
N ALA A 92 -4.89 -20.04 -1.61
CA ALA A 92 -5.28 -19.46 -0.32
C ALA A 92 -4.18 -19.53 0.74
N CYS A 93 -3.02 -20.12 0.43
CA CYS A 93 -1.82 -20.17 1.28
C CYS A 93 -0.96 -18.90 1.10
#